data_AF-A0A7H4MZ04-F1
#
_entry.id   AF-A0A7H4MZ04-F1
#
_cell.length_a   1.000
_cell.length_b   1.000
_cell.length_c   1.000
_cell.angle_alpha   90.00
_cell.angle_beta   90.00
_cell.angle_gamma   90.00
#
_symmetry.space_group_name_H-M   'P 1'
#
loop_
_entity.id
_entity.type
_entity.pdbx_description
1 polymer ?
#
loop_
_entity_poly.entity_id
_entity_poly.type
_entity_poly.pdbx_seq_one_letter_code
_entity_poly.pdbx_strand_id
1 'polypeptide(L)' 'MSWSPTTTPAESHLLFFPFVFGSNTIPDASAGFIGLNSFHKKAHFLRAIYEGVAFSHLYSTPNVCATSTLI' A
#
# COMPACT_ATOMS: atom_id res chain seq x y z
N MET A 1 13.39 3.57 -23.39
CA MET A 1 12.36 3.93 -22.41
C MET A 1 13.01 3.89 -21.02
N SER A 2 13.30 5.04 -20.42
CA SER A 2 13.87 5.10 -19.07
C SER A 2 12.72 5.02 -18.05
N TRP A 3 12.72 3.97 -17.23
CA TRP A 3 11.87 3.90 -16.04
C TRP A 3 12.43 4.88 -15.01
N SER A 4 11.96 6.12 -15.03
CA SER A 4 12.11 7.01 -13.88
C SER A 4 10.84 6.87 -13.04
N PRO A 5 10.92 6.53 -11.73
CA PRO A 5 9.75 6.52 -10.89
C PRO A 5 9.22 7.95 -10.80
N THR A 6 8.13 8.22 -11.52
CA THR A 6 7.53 9.56 -11.66
C THR A 6 6.99 10.10 -10.33
N THR A 7 6.88 9.26 -9.30
CA THR A 7 6.35 9.62 -7.98
C THR A 7 7.30 9.15 -6.88
N THR A 8 7.65 10.05 -5.96
CA THR A 8 8.38 9.69 -4.73
C THR A 8 7.39 9.11 -3.70
N PRO A 9 7.86 8.32 -2.71
CA PRO A 9 7.00 7.76 -1.66
C PRO A 9 6.25 8.85 -0.88
N ALA A 10 6.90 9.98 -0.63
CA ALA A 10 6.31 11.12 0.07
C ALA A 10 5.11 11.70 -0.69
N GLU A 11 5.19 11.78 -2.02
CA GLU A 11 4.16 12.45 -2.85
C GLU A 11 2.88 11.62 -3.03
N SER A 12 2.87 10.33 -2.68
CA SER A 12 1.71 9.48 -2.92
C SER A 12 0.66 9.63 -1.85
N HIS A 13 1.03 9.74 -0.57
CA HIS A 13 0.17 9.82 0.64
C HIS A 13 -1.11 8.95 0.67
N LEU A 14 -1.22 7.97 -0.22
CA LEU A 14 -2.39 7.13 -0.44
C LEU A 14 -2.13 5.77 0.16
N LEU A 15 -3.10 5.31 0.95
CA LEU A 15 -3.12 3.94 1.45
C LEU A 15 -4.12 3.12 0.64
N PHE A 16 -3.69 1.95 0.17
CA PHE A 16 -4.54 1.01 -0.56
C PHE A 16 -5.01 -0.12 0.36
N PHE A 17 -6.33 -0.35 0.40
CA PHE A 17 -6.97 -1.43 1.13
C PHE A 17 -7.29 -2.59 0.15
N PRO A 18 -6.63 -3.77 0.25
CA PRO A 18 -6.59 -4.76 -0.83
C PRO A 18 -7.75 -5.76 -0.84
N PHE A 19 -8.95 -5.38 -0.39
CA PHE A 19 -10.11 -6.28 -0.27
C PHE A 19 -11.00 -6.26 -1.52
N VAL A 20 -10.40 -6.54 -2.68
CA VAL A 20 -11.13 -6.51 -3.97
C VAL A 20 -12.21 -7.61 -4.02
N PHE A 21 -12.00 -8.68 -3.27
CA PHE A 21 -12.90 -9.85 -3.21
C PHE A 21 -13.48 -10.09 -1.81
N GLY A 22 -13.49 -9.08 -0.94
CA GLY A 22 -13.85 -9.28 0.46
C GLY A 22 -12.67 -9.73 1.33
N SER A 23 -12.90 -9.77 2.64
CA SER A 23 -12.01 -10.38 3.62
C SER A 23 -12.57 -11.74 4.05
N ASN A 24 -11.69 -12.68 4.39
CA ASN A 24 -12.09 -13.94 5.02
C ASN A 24 -12.82 -13.73 6.36
N THR A 25 -12.51 -12.63 7.06
CA THR A 25 -13.14 -12.28 8.35
C THR A 25 -14.30 -11.29 8.23
N ILE A 26 -14.36 -10.54 7.12
CA ILE A 26 -15.38 -9.51 6.85
C ILE A 26 -15.77 -9.66 5.36
N PRO A 27 -16.81 -10.44 5.04
CA PRO A 27 -17.18 -10.76 3.66
C PRO A 27 -17.48 -9.53 2.80
N ASP A 28 -18.06 -8.49 3.41
CA ASP A 28 -18.45 -7.25 2.74
C ASP A 28 -17.33 -6.18 2.73
N ALA A 29 -16.10 -6.55 3.10
CA ALA A 29 -14.98 -5.61 3.03
C ALA A 29 -14.71 -5.24 1.57
N SER A 30 -14.83 -3.95 1.24
CA SER A 30 -14.53 -3.43 -0.09
C SER A 30 -13.10 -2.91 -0.18
N ALA A 31 -12.45 -3.09 -1.33
CA ALA A 31 -11.21 -2.38 -1.62
C ALA A 31 -11.44 -0.87 -1.69
N GLY A 32 -10.43 -0.10 -1.30
CA GLY A 32 -10.53 1.34 -1.27
C GLY A 32 -9.19 2.04 -1.12
N PHE A 33 -9.22 3.36 -1.29
CA PHE A 33 -8.08 4.23 -1.07
C PHE A 33 -8.41 5.23 0.04
N ILE A 34 -7.47 5.43 0.95
CA ILE A 34 -7.57 6.42 2.03
C ILE A 34 -6.55 7.52 1.75
N GLY A 35 -6.95 8.79 1.96
CA GLY A 35 -6.10 9.97 1.72
C GLY A 35 -6.26 10.60 0.33
N LEU A 36 -7.34 10.29 -0.39
CA LEU A 36 -7.59 10.82 -1.73
C LEU A 36 -7.81 12.34 -1.74
N ASN A 37 -7.18 12.99 -2.71
CA ASN A 37 -7.25 14.43 -2.98
C ASN A 37 -7.15 14.71 -4.49
N SER A 38 -7.60 15.87 -4.95
CA SER A 38 -7.74 16.22 -6.38
C SER A 38 -6.42 16.26 -7.16
N PHE A 39 -5.28 16.42 -6.47
CA PHE A 39 -3.95 16.47 -7.06
C PHE A 39 -3.39 15.09 -7.45
N HIS A 40 -4.01 14.00 -6.96
CA HIS A 40 -3.52 12.66 -7.25
C HIS A 40 -3.76 12.25 -8.70
N LYS A 41 -2.68 11.80 -9.35
CA LYS A 41 -2.68 11.21 -10.69
C LYS A 41 -2.61 9.69 -10.62
N LYS A 42 -2.88 9.02 -11.74
CA LYS A 42 -2.81 7.55 -11.88
C LYS A 42 -1.52 6.94 -11.32
N ALA A 43 -0.39 7.64 -11.42
CA ALA A 43 0.89 7.17 -10.89
C ALA A 43 0.89 6.98 -9.36
N HIS A 44 0.21 7.85 -8.60
CA HIS A 44 0.11 7.76 -7.14
C HIS A 44 -0.76 6.57 -6.72
N PHE A 45 -1.85 6.30 -7.44
CA PHE A 45 -2.68 5.11 -7.19
C PHE A 45 -1.92 3.81 -7.43
N LEU A 46 -1.19 3.72 -8.56
CA LEU A 46 -0.39 2.54 -8.88
C LEU A 46 0.68 2.30 -7.81
N ARG A 47 1.35 3.37 -7.36
CA ARG A 47 2.33 3.30 -6.27
C ARG A 47 1.71 2.75 -4.99
N ALA A 48 0.58 3.31 -4.56
CA ALA A 48 -0.13 2.86 -3.35
C ALA A 48 -0.54 1.38 -3.43
N ILE A 49 -0.95 0.89 -4.60
CA ILE A 49 -1.24 -0.54 -4.80
C ILE A 49 0.01 -1.38 -4.63
N TYR A 50 1.11 -1.03 -5.31
CA TYR A 50 2.36 -1.78 -5.22
C TYR A 50 2.92 -1.83 -3.80
N GLU A 51 2.92 -0.69 -3.10
CA GLU A 51 3.36 -0.62 -1.70
C GLU A 51 2.41 -1.39 -0.77
N GLY A 52 1.10 -1.28 -0.95
CA GLY A 52 0.10 -2.00 -0.15
C GLY A 52 0.17 -3.52 -0.31
N VAL A 53 0.39 -4.03 -1.52
CA VAL A 53 0.56 -5.47 -1.78
C VAL A 53 1.89 -5.97 -1.19
N ALA A 54 2.99 -5.22 -1.40
CA ALA A 54 4.28 -5.56 -0.81
C ALA A 54 4.22 -5.57 0.73
N PHE A 55 3.57 -4.57 1.34
CA PHE A 55 3.38 -4.50 2.79
C PHE A 55 2.55 -5.67 3.32
N SER A 56 1.48 -6.06 2.62
CA SER A 56 0.65 -7.21 3.01
C SER A 56 1.46 -8.51 3.06
N HIS A 57 2.42 -8.69 2.14
CA HIS A 57 3.33 -9.84 2.17
C HIS A 57 4.34 -9.77 3.32
N LEU A 58 4.87 -8.59 3.64
CA LEU A 58 5.78 -8.38 4.77
C LEU A 58 5.10 -8.59 6.13
N TYR A 59 3.83 -8.25 6.26
CA TYR A 59 3.04 -8.49 7.48
C TYR A 59 2.86 -10.00 7.75
N SER A 60 2.86 -10.82 6.70
CA SER A 60 2.75 -12.28 6.80
C SER A 60 4.04 -12.95 7.32
N THR A 61 5.16 -12.23 7.39
CA THR A 61 6.39 -12.67 8.08
C THR A 61 6.42 -12.14 9.51
N PRO A 62 6.03 -12.92 10.54
CA PRO A 62 6.00 -12.48 11.94
C PRO A 62 7.39 -12.22 12.57
N ASN A 63 8.46 -12.31 11.80
CA ASN A 63 9.85 -12.28 12.25
C ASN A 63 10.59 -10.95 12.00
N VAL A 64 9.93 -9.91 11.45
CA VAL A 64 10.55 -8.57 11.32
C VAL A 64 10.29 -7.65 12.51
N CYS A 65 9.44 -8.05 13.47
CA CYS A 65 9.15 -7.26 14.69
C CYS A 65 9.92 -7.74 15.94
N ALA A 66 10.68 -8.84 15.88
CA ALA A 66 11.36 -9.41 17.04
C ALA A 66 12.91 -9.32 17.02
N THR A 67 13.51 -8.76 15.96
CA THR A 67 14.98 -8.59 15.88
C THR A 67 15.30 -7.21 15.35
N SER A 68 15.20 -6.19 16.21
CA SER A 68 16.37 -5.37 16.56
C SER A 68 15.92 -4.30 17.56
N THR A 69 16.12 -4.63 18.83
CA THR A 69 16.55 -3.69 19.86
C THR A 69 17.66 -2.77 19.34
N LEU A 70 17.70 -1.57 19.92
CA LEU A 70 18.67 -0.47 19.77
C LEU A 70 18.39 0.50 18.61
N ILE A 71 18.22 1.75 19.05
CA ILE A 71 18.51 3.04 18.39
C ILE A 71 17.71 3.46 17.16
#